data_AF-A0A7Y5PUR8-F1
#
_entry.id   AF-A0A7Y5PUR8-F1
#
_cell.length_a   1.000
_cell.length_b   1.000
_cell.length_c   1.000
_cell.angle_alpha   90.00
_cell.angle_beta   90.00
_cell.angle_gamma   90.00
#
_symmetry.space_group_name_H-M   'P 1'
#
loop_
_entity.id
_entity.type
_entity.pdbx_description
1 polymer ?
#
loop_
_entity_poly.entity_id
_entity_poly.type
_entity_poly.pdbx_seq_one_letter_code
_entity_poly.pdbx_strand_id
1 'polypeptide(L)'
;MSTHRPLPFPFPFPLPFSIAFAAACCGASLASAGDAFRFEEPTGESVALFEGARPVLVYNHGVIEPPAGVPADRARSSYVHPLYGLDGEVLTDDFPKDHFHHRGLFWAWPHVRVGGEHHDLWMLQGIAHRFENWIAREADATGATLAAENGWYVGERRVMREEVRLRAWPSGQDSQALD
;
A
#
# COMPACT_ATOMS: atom_id res chain seq x y z
N MET A 1 -4.55 -32.75 33.27
CA MET A 1 -5.83 -33.42 33.56
C MET A 1 -6.82 -32.38 34.04
N SER A 2 -7.73 -31.96 33.16
CA SER A 2 -9.00 -31.34 33.54
C SER A 2 -9.99 -31.76 32.47
N THR A 3 -10.88 -32.66 32.86
CA THR A 3 -11.84 -33.36 32.03
C THR A 3 -13.20 -32.70 32.20
N HIS A 4 -13.74 -32.07 31.16
CA HIS A 4 -15.19 -31.83 31.09
C HIS A 4 -15.71 -31.90 29.65
N ARG A 5 -16.42 -33.00 29.39
CA ARG A 5 -17.54 -33.21 28.47
C ARG A 5 -18.27 -34.46 28.98
N PRO A 6 -19.51 -34.79 28.59
CA PRO A 6 -20.50 -34.10 27.73
C PRO A 6 -21.90 -34.03 28.44
N LEU A 7 -22.99 -33.56 27.83
CA LEU A 7 -23.95 -34.39 27.07
C LEU A 7 -25.09 -33.54 26.43
N PRO A 8 -25.81 -34.10 25.45
CA PRO A 8 -26.68 -33.42 24.48
C PRO A 8 -28.18 -33.65 24.75
N PHE A 9 -29.03 -33.21 23.83
CA PHE A 9 -30.31 -33.82 23.34
C PHE A 9 -31.47 -32.81 23.11
N PRO A 10 -32.47 -33.14 22.27
CA PRO A 10 -32.87 -32.29 21.13
C PRO A 10 -34.41 -32.05 21.03
N PHE A 11 -34.86 -31.73 19.80
CA PHE A 11 -36.23 -31.77 19.24
C PHE A 11 -37.02 -30.43 19.20
N PRO A 12 -38.09 -30.31 18.39
CA PRO A 12 -38.07 -30.29 16.92
C PRO A 12 -38.87 -29.09 16.33
N PHE A 13 -38.81 -28.94 15.00
CA PHE A 13 -39.53 -27.97 14.15
C PHE A 13 -41.06 -27.90 14.36
N PRO A 14 -41.68 -26.79 13.91
CA PRO A 14 -42.63 -26.93 12.80
C PRO A 14 -42.38 -25.96 11.63
N LEU A 15 -42.79 -26.40 10.44
CA LEU A 15 -42.78 -25.73 9.13
C LEU A 15 -43.98 -24.75 8.97
N PRO A 16 -44.27 -24.16 7.79
CA PRO A 16 -44.04 -22.75 7.50
C PRO A 16 -45.35 -21.97 7.30
N PHE A 17 -45.38 -20.67 7.65
CA PHE A 17 -46.42 -19.78 7.16
C PHE A 17 -45.90 -19.04 5.92
N SER A 18 -46.33 -19.49 4.74
CA SER A 18 -46.07 -18.82 3.48
C SER A 18 -46.88 -17.53 3.41
N ILE A 19 -46.21 -16.37 3.53
CA ILE A 19 -46.76 -15.09 3.10
C ILE A 19 -46.09 -14.74 1.78
N ALA A 20 -46.88 -14.80 0.70
CA ALA A 20 -46.46 -14.31 -0.59
C ALA A 20 -46.40 -12.77 -0.55
N PHE A 21 -45.20 -12.22 -0.39
CA PHE A 21 -44.94 -10.81 -0.69
C PHE A 21 -44.60 -10.71 -2.17
N ALA A 22 -45.52 -10.15 -2.96
CA ALA A 22 -45.22 -9.69 -4.31
C ALA A 22 -44.30 -8.46 -4.19
N ALA A 23 -43.00 -8.69 -4.08
CA ALA A 23 -42.00 -7.65 -4.23
C ALA A 23 -41.92 -7.30 -5.72
N ALA A 24 -42.49 -6.15 -6.08
CA ALA A 24 -42.15 -5.48 -7.32
C ALA A 24 -40.67 -5.07 -7.24
N CYS A 25 -39.79 -5.94 -7.72
CA CYS A 25 -38.38 -5.61 -7.91
C CYS A 25 -38.29 -4.63 -9.07
N CYS A 26 -38.45 -3.33 -8.77
CA CYS A 26 -37.76 -2.31 -9.54
C CYS A 26 -36.27 -2.65 -9.45
N GLY A 27 -35.75 -3.26 -10.51
CA GLY A 27 -34.33 -3.52 -10.68
C GLY A 27 -33.59 -2.20 -10.84
N ALA A 28 -33.42 -1.47 -9.73
CA ALA A 28 -32.31 -0.55 -9.63
C ALA A 28 -31.07 -1.43 -9.57
N SER A 29 -30.34 -1.51 -10.70
CA SER A 29 -28.99 -2.05 -10.70
C SER A 29 -28.17 -1.20 -9.74
N LEU A 30 -27.94 -1.71 -8.54
CA LEU A 30 -26.89 -1.20 -7.67
C LEU A 30 -25.60 -1.38 -8.47
N ALA A 31 -25.01 -0.28 -8.93
CA ALA A 31 -23.61 -0.32 -9.32
C ALA A 31 -22.86 -0.92 -8.13
N SER A 32 -22.14 -2.02 -8.36
CA SER A 32 -21.32 -2.65 -7.34
C SER A 32 -20.42 -1.57 -6.73
N ALA A 33 -20.55 -1.32 -5.43
CA ALA A 33 -19.59 -0.50 -4.70
C ALA A 33 -18.19 -1.15 -4.62
N GLY A 34 -17.98 -2.27 -5.33
CA GLY A 34 -16.85 -3.17 -5.22
C GLY A 34 -15.69 -2.93 -6.18
N ASP A 35 -15.72 -1.90 -7.04
CA ASP A 35 -14.66 -1.67 -8.04
C ASP A 35 -14.09 -0.24 -8.06
N ALA A 36 -14.55 0.64 -7.15
CA ALA A 36 -13.98 1.98 -7.05
C ALA A 36 -12.61 1.95 -6.35
N PHE A 37 -11.69 2.77 -6.83
CA PHE A 37 -10.42 2.98 -6.14
C PHE A 37 -10.63 3.82 -4.89
N ARG A 38 -9.82 3.58 -3.85
CA ARG A 38 -9.75 4.45 -2.67
C ARG A 38 -8.36 4.43 -2.04
N PHE A 39 -8.05 5.51 -1.34
CA PHE A 39 -6.89 5.58 -0.46
C PHE A 39 -7.31 5.36 1.00
N GLU A 40 -6.48 4.65 1.73
CA GLU A 40 -6.55 4.50 3.18
C GLU A 40 -5.20 4.87 3.81
N GLU A 41 -5.21 5.32 5.06
CA GLU A 41 -4.00 5.68 5.81
C GLU A 41 -3.83 4.66 6.95
N PRO A 42 -3.20 3.49 6.70
CA PRO A 42 -3.04 2.45 7.73
C PRO A 42 -2.16 2.92 8.90
N THR A 43 -1.27 3.87 8.65
CA THR A 43 -0.41 4.55 9.64
C THR A 43 -0.27 6.02 9.26
N GLY A 44 0.37 6.83 10.12
CA GLY A 44 0.67 8.23 9.80
C GLY A 44 1.79 8.40 8.75
N GLU A 45 2.46 7.31 8.38
CA GLU A 45 3.63 7.26 7.51
C GLU A 45 3.33 6.63 6.14
N SER A 46 2.13 6.07 5.95
CA SER A 46 1.82 5.24 4.79
C SER A 46 0.42 5.53 4.24
N VAL A 47 0.32 5.52 2.91
CA VAL A 47 -0.95 5.58 2.19
C VAL A 47 -1.12 4.30 1.37
N ALA A 48 -2.17 3.54 1.66
CA ALA A 48 -2.54 2.34 0.94
C ALA A 48 -3.57 2.66 -0.16
N LEU A 49 -3.39 2.09 -1.34
CA LEU A 49 -4.35 2.15 -2.43
C LEU A 49 -5.06 0.80 -2.56
N PHE A 50 -6.38 0.86 -2.69
CA PHE A 50 -7.23 -0.29 -2.95
C PHE A 50 -8.08 -0.07 -4.20
N GLU A 51 -8.41 -1.15 -4.89
CA GLU A 51 -9.48 -1.22 -5.89
C GLU A 51 -10.54 -2.19 -5.37
N GLY A 52 -11.70 -1.68 -4.94
CA GLY A 52 -12.64 -2.51 -4.20
C GLY A 52 -11.98 -3.13 -2.96
N ALA A 53 -12.21 -4.41 -2.68
CA ALA A 53 -11.54 -5.06 -1.55
C ALA A 53 -10.06 -5.41 -1.79
N ARG A 54 -9.55 -5.28 -3.03
CA ARG A 54 -8.20 -5.71 -3.39
C ARG A 54 -7.16 -4.63 -3.07
N PRO A 55 -6.09 -4.94 -2.34
CA PRO A 55 -4.98 -4.01 -2.16
C PRO A 55 -4.18 -3.91 -3.48
N VAL A 56 -3.73 -2.71 -3.82
CA VAL A 56 -2.94 -2.45 -5.04
C VAL A 56 -1.49 -2.16 -4.67
N LEU A 57 -1.27 -1.14 -3.82
CA LEU A 57 0.06 -0.75 -3.35
C LEU A 57 -0.02 0.02 -2.04
N VAL A 58 1.11 0.16 -1.35
CA VAL A 58 1.29 1.09 -0.23
C VAL A 58 2.49 1.99 -0.53
N TYR A 59 2.27 3.30 -0.51
CA TYR A 59 3.33 4.29 -0.59
C TYR A 59 3.70 4.75 0.82
N ASN A 60 4.93 4.47 1.24
CA ASN A 60 5.49 4.88 2.52
C ASN A 60 6.12 6.25 2.36
N HIS A 61 5.38 7.30 2.73
CA HIS A 61 5.84 8.69 2.62
C HIS A 61 6.59 9.15 3.88
N GLY A 62 6.21 8.63 5.06
CA GLY A 62 6.91 8.87 6.32
C GLY A 62 8.15 7.98 6.46
N VAL A 63 8.92 8.23 7.51
CA VAL A 63 10.10 7.42 7.83
C VAL A 63 9.63 6.09 8.42
N ILE A 64 9.97 5.00 7.73
CA ILE A 64 9.78 3.64 8.22
C ILE A 64 11.03 3.24 8.98
N GLU A 65 10.84 2.91 10.26
CA GLU A 65 11.91 2.44 11.13
C GLU A 65 12.28 0.99 10.82
N PRO A 66 13.58 0.66 10.80
CA PRO A 66 14.03 -0.70 10.57
C PRO A 66 13.53 -1.64 11.68
N PRO A 67 13.15 -2.89 11.34
CA PRO A 67 12.76 -3.87 12.33
C PRO A 67 13.96 -4.30 13.20
N ALA A 68 13.68 -4.97 14.32
CA ALA A 68 14.72 -5.48 15.21
C ALA A 68 15.74 -6.36 14.47
N GLY A 69 17.04 -6.09 14.68
CA GLY A 69 18.14 -6.79 14.03
C GLY A 69 18.61 -6.16 12.72
N VAL A 70 17.93 -5.12 12.23
CA VAL A 70 18.37 -4.30 11.10
C VAL A 70 19.06 -3.03 11.62
N PRO A 71 20.18 -2.58 11.02
CA PRO A 71 20.84 -1.35 11.44
C PRO A 71 19.93 -0.11 11.35
N ALA A 72 20.01 0.79 12.34
CA ALA A 72 19.17 2.00 12.43
C ALA A 72 19.37 2.97 11.25
N ASP A 73 20.55 2.98 10.64
CA ASP A 73 20.87 3.78 9.45
C ASP A 73 20.15 3.30 8.18
N ARG A 74 19.29 2.26 8.31
CA ARG A 74 18.41 1.77 7.26
C ARG A 74 17.01 2.40 7.30
N ALA A 75 16.71 3.30 8.24
CA ALA A 75 15.45 4.05 8.24
C ALA A 75 15.29 4.86 6.94
N ARG A 76 14.08 4.90 6.38
CA ARG A 76 13.83 5.49 5.04
C ARG A 76 12.38 5.84 4.79
N SER A 77 12.16 6.69 3.79
CA SER A 77 10.85 7.07 3.29
C SER A 77 10.81 7.08 1.76
N SER A 78 9.66 7.46 1.21
CA SER A 78 9.45 7.74 -0.21
C SER A 78 9.70 6.52 -1.12
N TYR A 79 8.98 5.44 -0.85
CA TYR A 79 9.04 4.19 -1.61
C TYR A 79 7.72 3.43 -1.56
N VAL A 80 7.52 2.49 -2.48
CA VAL A 80 6.35 1.60 -2.48
C VAL A 80 6.73 0.25 -1.88
N HIS A 81 6.07 -0.11 -0.79
CA HIS A 81 6.03 -1.46 -0.26
C HIS A 81 4.90 -1.58 0.79
N PRO A 82 4.08 -2.64 0.74
CA PRO A 82 4.02 -3.67 -0.30
C PRO A 82 3.45 -3.17 -1.64
N LEU A 83 3.82 -3.88 -2.71
CA LEU A 83 3.14 -3.86 -4.02
C LEU A 83 2.46 -5.23 -4.18
N TYR A 84 1.20 -5.24 -4.62
CA TYR A 84 0.41 -6.46 -4.65
C TYR A 84 0.15 -6.96 -6.07
N GLY A 85 0.01 -8.28 -6.22
CA GLY A 85 -0.59 -8.90 -7.39
C GLY A 85 -2.12 -9.00 -7.26
N LEU A 86 -2.77 -9.52 -8.30
CA LEU A 86 -4.24 -9.55 -8.38
C LEU A 86 -4.90 -10.45 -7.33
N ASP A 87 -4.17 -11.47 -6.86
CA ASP A 87 -4.65 -12.39 -5.84
C ASP A 87 -4.28 -11.92 -4.41
N GLY A 88 -3.72 -10.72 -4.29
CA GLY A 88 -3.31 -10.12 -3.02
C GLY A 88 -1.96 -10.63 -2.49
N GLU A 89 -1.20 -11.36 -3.30
CA GLU A 89 0.18 -11.73 -3.00
C GLU A 89 1.07 -10.48 -3.00
N VAL A 90 2.05 -10.45 -2.10
CA VAL A 90 3.03 -9.36 -2.04
C VAL A 90 4.16 -9.65 -3.03
N LEU A 91 4.38 -8.72 -3.96
CA LEU A 91 5.37 -8.82 -5.04
C LEU A 91 6.74 -8.22 -4.69
N THR A 92 6.83 -7.51 -3.57
CA THR A 92 8.04 -6.80 -3.13
C THR A 92 8.47 -7.22 -1.74
N ASP A 93 9.75 -6.99 -1.42
CA ASP A 93 10.27 -7.20 -0.06
C ASP A 93 10.82 -5.88 0.49
N ASP A 94 10.95 -5.80 1.82
CA ASP A 94 11.53 -4.66 2.51
C ASP A 94 12.43 -5.13 3.64
N PHE A 95 13.65 -4.57 3.70
CA PHE A 95 14.72 -5.03 4.59
C PHE A 95 15.07 -6.53 4.44
N PRO A 96 15.30 -7.05 3.21
CA PRO A 96 15.70 -8.44 3.05
C PRO A 96 17.03 -8.69 3.78
N LYS A 97 17.14 -9.87 4.42
CA LYS A 97 18.24 -10.18 5.36
C LYS A 97 19.64 -10.17 4.74
N ASP A 98 19.73 -10.43 3.45
CA ASP A 98 20.98 -10.44 2.70
C ASP A 98 21.33 -9.05 2.14
N HIS A 99 20.35 -8.13 2.01
CA HIS A 99 20.53 -6.80 1.43
C HIS A 99 19.59 -5.74 2.05
N PHE A 100 19.79 -5.34 3.31
CA PHE A 100 18.87 -4.46 4.05
C PHE A 100 18.55 -3.09 3.42
N HIS A 101 19.31 -2.65 2.41
CA HIS A 101 19.10 -1.40 1.70
C HIS A 101 18.06 -1.51 0.56
N HIS A 102 17.71 -2.74 0.13
CA HIS A 102 16.61 -2.99 -0.81
C HIS A 102 15.26 -2.71 -0.15
N ARG A 103 14.35 -2.10 -0.92
CA ARG A 103 13.03 -1.62 -0.45
C ARG A 103 12.02 -1.52 -1.59
N GLY A 104 11.20 -2.54 -1.78
CA GLY A 104 10.17 -2.62 -2.83
C GLY A 104 10.47 -1.88 -4.14
N LEU A 105 9.60 -0.95 -4.53
CA LEU A 105 9.82 -0.10 -5.70
C LEU A 105 10.31 1.29 -5.25
N PHE A 106 11.51 1.66 -5.70
CA PHE A 106 12.22 2.87 -5.30
C PHE A 106 13.29 3.28 -6.32
N TRP A 107 13.81 4.51 -6.19
CA TRP A 107 14.90 5.03 -7.02
C TRP A 107 16.27 4.80 -6.37
N ALA A 108 17.11 4.02 -7.04
CA ALA A 108 18.38 3.50 -6.51
C ALA A 108 19.60 4.15 -7.20
N TRP A 109 20.02 5.32 -6.71
CA TRP A 109 21.18 6.03 -7.25
C TRP A 109 22.44 5.78 -6.39
N PRO A 110 23.38 4.92 -6.82
CA PRO A 110 24.60 4.61 -6.04
C PRO A 110 25.63 5.74 -6.06
N HIS A 111 25.54 6.64 -7.04
CA HIS A 111 26.49 7.74 -7.22
C HIS A 111 25.77 9.08 -7.38
N VAL A 112 25.67 9.83 -6.29
CA VAL A 112 25.14 11.20 -6.27
C VAL A 112 26.26 12.15 -5.84
N ARG A 113 26.58 13.17 -6.65
CA ARG A 113 27.57 14.19 -6.30
C ARG A 113 26.92 15.51 -5.98
N VAL A 114 27.20 16.05 -4.79
CA VAL A 114 26.70 17.37 -4.37
C VAL A 114 27.86 18.18 -3.80
N GLY A 115 28.15 19.35 -4.40
CA GLY A 115 29.19 20.24 -3.87
C GLY A 115 30.60 19.64 -3.83
N GLY A 116 30.89 18.63 -4.65
CA GLY A 116 32.18 17.95 -4.69
C GLY A 116 32.27 16.69 -3.81
N GLU A 117 31.29 16.47 -2.93
CA GLU A 117 31.16 15.25 -2.12
C GLU A 117 30.34 14.19 -2.85
N HIS A 118 30.57 12.92 -2.52
CA HIS A 118 29.85 11.77 -3.07
C HIS A 118 28.98 11.14 -1.98
N HIS A 119 27.72 10.87 -2.33
CA HIS A 119 26.71 10.19 -1.53
C HIS A 119 26.14 8.99 -2.28
N ASP A 120 25.54 8.07 -1.55
CA ASP A 120 24.93 6.86 -2.11
C ASP A 120 23.48 6.74 -1.61
N LEU A 121 22.51 7.03 -2.47
CA LEU A 121 21.10 7.00 -2.14
C LEU A 121 20.52 5.58 -2.18
N TRP A 122 21.13 4.69 -2.97
CA TRP A 122 20.79 3.27 -2.97
C TRP A 122 21.07 2.67 -1.58
N MET A 123 22.25 2.98 -1.04
CA MET A 123 22.73 2.56 0.27
C MET A 123 22.35 3.52 1.42
N LEU A 124 21.57 4.58 1.19
CA LEU A 124 21.14 5.55 2.22
C LEU A 124 22.34 6.19 2.98
N GLN A 125 23.45 6.45 2.30
CA GLN A 125 24.68 6.98 2.90
C GLN A 125 24.83 8.47 2.63
N GLY A 126 24.67 9.27 3.67
CA GLY A 126 24.88 10.73 3.63
C GLY A 126 23.83 11.50 2.82
N ILE A 127 22.80 10.81 2.32
CA ILE A 127 21.67 11.40 1.59
C ILE A 127 20.40 10.60 1.88
N ALA A 128 19.27 11.29 2.03
CA ALA A 128 17.98 10.67 2.31
C ALA A 128 16.84 11.34 1.53
N HIS A 129 15.82 10.57 1.18
CA HIS A 129 14.53 11.12 0.79
C HIS A 129 13.78 11.63 2.03
N ARG A 130 12.99 12.68 1.84
CA ARG A 130 11.98 13.14 2.81
C ARG A 130 10.74 13.53 2.02
N PHE A 131 9.57 13.08 2.47
CA PHE A 131 8.31 13.56 1.93
C PHE A 131 8.10 15.03 2.29
N GLU A 132 7.64 15.84 1.34
CA GLU A 132 7.37 17.26 1.55
C GLU A 132 5.89 17.59 1.40
N ASN A 133 5.24 17.13 0.33
CA ASN A 133 3.84 17.47 0.07
C ASN A 133 3.13 16.46 -0.84
N TRP A 134 1.81 16.36 -0.68
CA TRP A 134 0.96 15.66 -1.64
C TRP A 134 0.62 16.58 -2.81
N ILE A 135 0.90 16.13 -4.03
CA ILE A 135 0.50 16.81 -5.26
C ILE A 135 -0.90 16.35 -5.69
N ALA A 136 -1.16 15.04 -5.61
CA ALA A 136 -2.47 14.46 -5.94
C ALA A 136 -2.73 13.20 -5.11
N ARG A 137 -4.00 13.02 -4.72
CA ARG A 137 -4.55 11.78 -4.15
C ARG A 137 -5.98 11.66 -4.65
N GLU A 138 -6.11 11.22 -5.89
CA GLU A 138 -7.35 11.18 -6.64
C GLU A 138 -7.72 9.73 -6.91
N ALA A 139 -8.95 9.35 -6.65
CA ALA A 139 -9.42 7.98 -6.86
C ALA A 139 -10.91 7.98 -7.21
N ASP A 140 -11.27 7.24 -8.26
CA ASP A 140 -12.65 6.99 -8.66
C ASP A 140 -12.79 5.60 -9.29
N ALA A 141 -13.87 5.32 -10.02
CA ALA A 141 -14.09 4.02 -10.65
C ALA A 141 -13.24 3.77 -11.92
N THR A 142 -12.58 4.81 -12.45
CA THR A 142 -11.80 4.76 -13.69
C THR A 142 -10.30 4.67 -13.45
N GLY A 143 -9.86 4.85 -12.20
CA GLY A 143 -8.47 4.71 -11.79
C GLY A 143 -8.15 5.49 -10.52
N ALA A 144 -6.88 5.47 -10.14
CA ALA A 144 -6.35 6.32 -9.08
C ALA A 144 -5.01 6.93 -9.47
N THR A 145 -4.76 8.14 -8.96
CA THR A 145 -3.47 8.84 -9.08
C THR A 145 -3.02 9.28 -7.70
N LEU A 146 -1.83 8.82 -7.32
CA LEU A 146 -1.08 9.31 -6.16
C LEU A 146 0.14 10.06 -6.68
N ALA A 147 0.33 11.30 -6.27
CA ALA A 147 1.53 12.06 -6.58
C ALA A 147 2.06 12.77 -5.34
N ALA A 148 3.36 12.67 -5.13
CA ALA A 148 4.06 13.24 -3.99
C ALA A 148 5.27 14.06 -4.47
N GLU A 149 5.48 15.18 -3.79
CA GLU A 149 6.77 15.87 -3.80
C GLU A 149 7.62 15.33 -2.66
N ASN A 150 8.80 14.86 -3.01
CA ASN A 150 9.86 14.53 -2.08
C ASN A 150 11.04 15.49 -2.26
N GLY A 151 11.84 15.62 -1.23
CA GLY A 151 13.16 16.23 -1.30
C GLY A 151 14.25 15.21 -1.06
N TRP A 152 15.38 15.39 -1.72
CA TRP A 152 16.61 14.69 -1.36
C TRP A 152 17.43 15.61 -0.47
N TYR A 153 17.93 15.09 0.64
CA TYR A 153 18.56 15.86 1.70
C TYR A 153 19.95 15.33 2.03
N VAL A 154 20.93 16.23 2.06
CA VAL A 154 22.27 15.99 2.63
C VAL A 154 22.34 16.78 3.94
N GLY A 155 22.26 16.09 5.07
CA GLY A 155 21.96 16.73 6.35
C GLY A 155 20.61 17.45 6.29
N GLU A 156 20.58 18.73 6.66
CA GLU A 156 19.36 19.56 6.59
C GLU A 156 19.20 20.31 5.26
N ARG A 157 20.18 20.21 4.36
CA ARG A 157 20.12 20.90 3.07
C ARG A 157 19.36 20.05 2.06
N ARG A 158 18.26 20.58 1.53
CA ARG A 158 17.60 20.04 0.34
C ARG A 158 18.50 20.25 -0.89
N VAL A 159 18.82 19.17 -1.59
CA VAL A 159 19.73 19.17 -2.75
C VAL A 159 19.03 18.85 -4.06
N MET A 160 17.85 18.21 -4.00
CA MET A 160 17.01 17.92 -5.16
C MET A 160 15.53 17.93 -4.78
N ARG A 161 14.70 18.37 -5.74
CA ARG A 161 13.25 18.20 -5.75
C ARG A 161 12.91 16.99 -6.60
N GLU A 162 12.13 16.09 -6.06
CA GLU A 162 11.61 14.91 -6.74
C GLU A 162 10.09 14.97 -6.75
N GLU A 163 9.49 14.75 -7.91
CA GLU A 163 8.06 14.47 -8.01
C GLU A 163 7.89 13.03 -8.44
N VAL A 164 7.15 12.26 -7.64
CA VAL A 164 6.72 10.91 -7.99
C VAL A 164 5.24 10.97 -8.31
N ARG A 165 4.83 10.35 -9.41
CA ARG A 165 3.43 10.11 -9.76
C ARG A 165 3.28 8.61 -10.02
N LEU A 166 2.28 8.04 -9.39
CA LEU A 166 1.86 6.65 -9.55
C LEU A 166 0.39 6.67 -9.97
N ARG A 167 0.09 6.02 -11.07
CA ARG A 167 -1.27 5.82 -11.57
C ARG A 167 -1.60 4.34 -11.55
N ALA A 168 -2.78 4.02 -11.03
CA ALA A 168 -3.36 2.69 -11.14
C ALA A 168 -4.57 2.73 -12.06
N TRP A 169 -4.61 1.79 -12.99
CA TRP A 169 -5.75 1.56 -13.87
C TRP A 169 -6.61 0.40 -13.35
N PRO A 170 -7.90 0.33 -13.73
CA PRO A 170 -8.76 -0.79 -13.35
C PRO A 170 -8.12 -2.13 -13.70
N SER A 171 -8.26 -3.11 -12.80
CA SER A 171 -7.77 -4.45 -13.06
C SER A 171 -8.52 -5.10 -14.23
N GLY A 172 -7.76 -5.80 -15.06
CA GLY A 172 -8.28 -6.73 -16.06
C GLY A 172 -8.47 -8.13 -15.48
N GLN A 173 -8.64 -9.11 -16.37
CA GLN A 173 -8.82 -10.50 -15.97
C GLN A 173 -7.55 -11.12 -15.34
N ASP A 174 -6.38 -10.73 -15.84
CA ASP A 174 -5.08 -11.36 -15.52
C ASP A 174 -3.95 -10.35 -15.26
N SER A 175 -4.24 -9.05 -15.39
CA SER A 175 -3.25 -7.98 -15.26
C SER A 175 -3.86 -6.70 -14.70
N GLN A 176 -3.03 -5.86 -14.10
CA GLN A 176 -3.35 -4.49 -13.74
C GLN A 176 -2.18 -3.59 -14.14
N ALA A 177 -2.46 -2.50 -14.84
CA ALA A 177 -1.43 -1.56 -15.26
C ALA A 177 -1.20 -0.51 -14.17
N LEU A 178 0.08 -0.26 -13.88
CA LEU A 178 0.56 0.84 -13.04
C LEU A 178 1.62 1.63 -13.82
N ASP A 179 1.55 2.97 -13.80
CA ASP A 179 2.54 3.87 -14.43
C ASP A 179 3.00 5.03 -13.55
#